data_AF-A0A9P5TTF7-F1
#
_entry.id   AF-A0A9P5TTF7-F1
#
_cell.length_a   1.000
_cell.length_b   1.000
_cell.length_c   1.000
_cell.angle_alpha   90.00
_cell.angle_beta   90.00
_cell.angle_gamma   90.00
#
_symmetry.space_group_name_H-M   'P 1'
#
loop_
_entity.id
_entity.type
_entity.pdbx_description
1 polymer ?
#
loop_
_entity_poly.entity_id
_entity_poly.type
_entity_poly.pdbx_seq_one_letter_code
_entity_poly.pdbx_strand_id
1 'polypeptide(L)'
;MFRLTRPLLQALKQTTGIHGLNVHSNPLPELVKTYESTLTTLSAIPQTSVYRQGVEALVRHKLNIVNNANGDISEAEAQLKEGHIEEALDIAADELSLAAKMVEWKAWEPLEEKPEPGQWEYAGVANSS
;
A
#
# COMPACT_ATOMS: atom_id res chain seq x y z
N MET A 1 -26.28 17.48 -24.77
CA MET A 1 -26.29 17.79 -23.32
C MET A 1 -26.82 16.58 -22.57
N PHE A 2 -25.95 15.80 -21.92
CA PHE A 2 -26.40 14.70 -21.06
C PHE A 2 -27.00 15.30 -19.78
N ARG A 3 -28.32 15.25 -19.64
CA ARG A 3 -29.02 15.65 -18.41
C ARG A 3 -29.05 14.45 -17.48
N LEU A 4 -28.14 14.42 -16.52
CA LEU A 4 -28.19 13.46 -15.42
C LEU A 4 -29.40 13.80 -14.54
N THR A 5 -30.25 12.81 -14.27
CA THR A 5 -31.37 12.94 -13.35
C THR A 5 -30.86 12.88 -11.91
N ARG A 6 -31.54 13.58 -10.99
CA ARG A 6 -31.19 13.67 -9.55
C ARG A 6 -30.83 12.34 -8.85
N PRO A 7 -31.47 11.18 -9.13
CA PRO A 7 -31.08 9.90 -8.52
C PRO A 7 -29.73 9.36 -9.04
N LEU A 8 -29.37 9.60 -10.30
CA LEU A 8 -28.07 9.18 -10.83
C LEU A 8 -26.92 9.98 -10.22
N LEU A 9 -27.17 11.26 -9.88
CA LEU A 9 -26.20 12.07 -9.14
C LEU A 9 -26.01 11.59 -7.69
N GLN A 10 -27.01 10.95 -7.08
CA GLN A 10 -26.90 10.36 -5.74
C GLN A 10 -26.10 9.05 -5.71
N ALA A 11 -26.04 8.30 -6.82
CA ALA A 11 -25.27 7.06 -6.92
C ALA A 11 -23.76 7.29 -7.12
N LEU A 12 -23.37 8.49 -7.55
CA LEU A 12 -21.98 8.87 -7.74
C LEU A 12 -21.40 9.49 -6.46
N LYS A 13 -20.24 9.00 -6.02
CA LYS A 13 -19.48 9.58 -4.91
C LYS A 13 -19.10 11.02 -5.27
N GLN A 14 -19.67 11.99 -4.55
CA GLN A 14 -19.43 13.42 -4.81
C GLN A 14 -18.16 13.93 -4.12
N THR A 15 -17.91 13.46 -2.89
CA THR A 15 -16.75 13.83 -2.08
C THR A 15 -16.31 12.64 -1.24
N THR A 16 -15.02 12.55 -0.94
CA THR A 16 -14.46 11.61 0.04
C THR A 16 -14.70 12.07 1.48
N GLY A 17 -14.98 13.36 1.71
CA GLY A 17 -15.10 13.94 3.05
C GLY A 17 -13.76 14.25 3.72
N ILE A 18 -12.64 13.93 3.04
CA ILE A 18 -11.28 14.19 3.50
C ILE A 18 -10.71 15.36 2.68
N HIS A 19 -10.09 16.33 3.35
CA HIS A 19 -9.49 17.46 2.64
C HIS A 19 -8.31 17.01 1.77
N GLY A 20 -8.19 17.54 0.57
CA GLY A 20 -7.06 17.22 -0.33
C GLY A 20 -7.14 15.84 -1.01
N LEU A 21 -8.11 14.98 -0.65
CA LEU A 21 -8.33 13.70 -1.31
C LEU A 21 -9.51 13.78 -2.28
N ASN A 22 -9.21 13.92 -3.57
CA ASN A 22 -10.23 14.03 -4.61
C ASN A 22 -10.83 12.67 -4.97
N VAL A 23 -12.12 12.64 -5.31
CA VAL A 23 -12.78 11.41 -5.78
C VAL A 23 -12.18 10.96 -7.10
N HIS A 24 -11.82 9.68 -7.17
CA HIS A 24 -11.27 9.09 -8.39
C HIS A 24 -12.39 8.52 -9.28
N SER A 25 -12.32 8.75 -10.59
CA SER A 25 -13.39 8.37 -11.52
C SER A 25 -13.44 6.87 -11.82
N ASN A 26 -12.28 6.19 -11.83
CA ASN A 26 -12.19 4.75 -12.07
C ASN A 26 -11.07 4.11 -11.23
N PRO A 27 -11.28 3.92 -9.91
CA PRO A 27 -10.20 3.59 -8.98
C PRO A 27 -9.68 2.14 -9.09
N LEU A 28 -10.56 1.17 -9.36
CA LEU A 28 -10.19 -0.25 -9.31
C LEU A 28 -9.12 -0.64 -10.36
N PRO A 29 -9.23 -0.24 -11.65
CA PRO A 29 -8.19 -0.57 -12.63
C PRO A 29 -6.86 0.12 -12.35
N GLU A 30 -6.88 1.34 -11.81
CA GLU A 30 -5.66 2.04 -11.42
C GLU A 30 -4.99 1.35 -10.22
N LEU A 31 -5.79 0.83 -9.28
CA LEU A 31 -5.30 0.08 -8.13
C LEU A 31 -4.67 -1.27 -8.56
N VAL A 32 -5.26 -1.97 -9.53
CA VAL A 32 -4.66 -3.19 -10.11
C VAL A 32 -3.32 -2.86 -10.77
N LYS A 33 -3.30 -1.82 -11.60
CA LYS A 33 -2.09 -1.38 -12.32
C LYS A 33 -0.95 -0.99 -11.38
N THR A 34 -1.26 -0.27 -10.29
CA THR A 34 -0.26 0.11 -9.29
C THR A 34 0.30 -1.11 -8.57
N TYR A 35 -0.55 -2.05 -8.14
CA TYR A 35 -0.10 -3.31 -7.52
C TYR A 35 0.76 -4.17 -8.46
N GLU A 36 0.40 -4.31 -9.73
CA GLU A 36 1.21 -5.02 -10.73
C GLU A 36 2.58 -4.35 -10.94
N SER A 37 2.59 -3.02 -10.94
CA SER A 37 3.83 -2.23 -11.02
C SER A 37 4.71 -2.45 -9.78
N THR A 38 4.10 -2.54 -8.59
CA THR A 38 4.81 -2.84 -7.34
C THR A 38 5.42 -4.24 -7.39
N LEU A 39 4.66 -5.27 -7.81
CA LEU A 39 5.18 -6.63 -7.98
C LEU A 39 6.34 -6.69 -8.99
N THR A 40 6.26 -5.91 -10.06
CA THR A 40 7.34 -5.80 -11.06
C THR A 40 8.58 -5.17 -10.44
N THR A 41 8.42 -4.11 -9.64
CA THR A 41 9.54 -3.44 -8.95
C THR A 41 10.20 -4.36 -7.91
N LEU A 42 9.39 -5.11 -7.16
CA LEU A 42 9.88 -6.08 -6.17
C LEU A 42 10.70 -7.22 -6.78
N SER A 43 10.52 -7.50 -8.08
CA SER A 43 11.30 -8.54 -8.76
C SER A 43 12.82 -8.27 -8.75
N ALA A 44 13.23 -7.00 -8.63
CA ALA A 44 14.64 -6.58 -8.54
C ALA A 44 15.28 -6.85 -7.16
N ILE A 45 14.47 -7.02 -6.10
CA ILE A 45 14.93 -7.30 -4.73
C ILE A 45 15.16 -8.81 -4.59
N PRO A 46 16.17 -9.32 -3.87
CA PRO A 46 16.35 -10.76 -3.67
C PRO A 46 15.17 -11.42 -2.94
N GLN A 47 14.81 -12.66 -3.31
CA GLN A 47 13.71 -13.43 -2.70
C GLN A 47 13.95 -13.76 -1.22
N THR A 48 15.20 -13.72 -0.76
CA THR A 48 15.56 -13.90 0.65
C THR A 48 15.19 -12.71 1.53
N SER A 49 14.91 -11.54 0.94
CA SER A 49 14.51 -10.35 1.68
C SER A 49 13.15 -10.54 2.34
N VAL A 50 13.08 -10.32 3.65
CA VAL A 50 11.82 -10.38 4.42
C VAL A 50 10.83 -9.31 3.93
N TYR A 51 11.33 -8.12 3.58
CA TYR A 51 10.50 -7.05 3.01
C TYR A 51 9.80 -7.51 1.73
N ARG A 52 10.55 -8.08 0.78
CA ARG A 52 9.97 -8.60 -0.47
C ARG A 52 8.89 -9.65 -0.20
N GLN A 53 9.17 -10.61 0.67
CA GLN A 53 8.22 -11.68 1.00
C GLN A 53 6.92 -11.14 1.61
N GLY A 54 7.04 -10.19 2.54
CA GLY A 54 5.90 -9.55 3.19
C GLY A 54 5.05 -8.75 2.20
N VAL A 55 5.67 -7.89 1.41
CA VAL A 55 4.96 -7.03 0.45
C VAL A 55 4.34 -7.86 -0.67
N GLU A 56 5.03 -8.86 -1.21
CA GLU A 56 4.45 -9.74 -2.23
C GLU A 56 3.19 -10.47 -1.73
N ALA A 57 3.22 -10.98 -0.49
CA ALA A 57 2.07 -11.66 0.10
C ALA A 57 0.88 -10.69 0.27
N LEU A 58 1.14 -9.48 0.79
CA LEU A 58 0.13 -8.44 0.98
C LEU A 58 -0.47 -7.97 -0.34
N VAL A 59 0.36 -7.63 -1.32
CA VAL A 59 -0.08 -7.11 -2.63
C VAL A 59 -0.85 -8.18 -3.40
N ARG A 60 -0.42 -9.45 -3.39
CA ARG A 60 -1.19 -10.54 -4.02
C ARG A 60 -2.55 -10.74 -3.36
N HIS A 61 -2.61 -10.68 -2.02
CA HIS A 61 -3.87 -10.77 -1.29
C HIS A 61 -4.82 -9.62 -1.66
N LYS A 62 -4.32 -8.39 -1.70
CA LYS A 62 -5.08 -7.19 -2.11
C LYS A 62 -5.55 -7.27 -3.57
N LEU A 63 -4.70 -7.72 -4.48
CA LEU A 63 -5.07 -7.96 -5.88
C LEU A 63 -6.21 -8.96 -6.00
N ASN A 64 -6.17 -10.05 -5.24
CA ASN A 64 -7.26 -11.04 -5.23
C ASN A 64 -8.58 -10.42 -4.77
N ILE A 65 -8.56 -9.60 -3.71
CA ILE A 65 -9.75 -8.86 -3.23
C ILE A 65 -10.30 -7.97 -4.34
N VAL A 66 -9.45 -7.14 -4.96
CA VAL A 66 -9.87 -6.19 -6.00
C VAL A 66 -10.44 -6.90 -7.23
N ASN A 67 -9.81 -8.02 -7.64
CA ASN A 67 -10.29 -8.83 -8.75
C ASN A 67 -11.63 -9.53 -8.43
N ASN A 68 -11.82 -10.00 -7.19
CA ASN A 68 -13.05 -10.66 -6.77
C ASN A 68 -14.25 -9.71 -6.64
N ALA A 69 -14.01 -8.43 -6.34
CA ALA A 69 -15.06 -7.43 -6.21
C ALA A 69 -15.79 -7.11 -7.54
N ASN A 70 -15.29 -7.57 -8.70
CA ASN A 70 -15.97 -7.50 -10.00
C ASN A 70 -16.54 -6.11 -10.38
N GLY A 71 -15.87 -5.03 -9.97
CA GLY A 71 -16.30 -3.65 -10.24
C GLY A 71 -17.11 -2.99 -9.14
N ASP A 72 -17.45 -3.69 -8.05
CA ASP A 72 -18.09 -3.11 -6.87
C ASP A 72 -17.04 -2.45 -5.95
N ILE A 73 -17.07 -1.13 -5.89
CA ILE A 73 -16.16 -0.34 -5.06
C ILE A 73 -16.47 -0.55 -3.57
N SER A 74 -17.75 -0.68 -3.19
CA SER A 74 -18.13 -0.81 -1.79
C SER A 74 -17.69 -2.16 -1.21
N GLU A 75 -17.76 -3.22 -2.02
CA GLU A 75 -17.27 -4.53 -1.62
C GLU A 75 -15.73 -4.51 -1.46
N ALA A 76 -15.03 -3.87 -2.40
CA ALA A 76 -13.58 -3.72 -2.34
C ALA A 76 -13.14 -2.95 -1.09
N GLU A 77 -13.78 -1.81 -0.77
CA GLU A 77 -13.50 -1.02 0.45
C GLU A 77 -13.72 -1.87 1.72
N ALA A 78 -14.82 -2.62 1.79
CA ALA A 78 -15.15 -3.45 2.95
C ALA A 78 -14.16 -4.62 3.18
N GLN A 79 -13.66 -5.21 2.10
CA GLN A 79 -12.70 -6.32 2.17
C GLN A 79 -11.27 -5.82 2.43
N LEU A 80 -10.85 -4.71 1.83
CA LEU A 80 -9.52 -4.11 2.04
C LEU A 80 -9.37 -3.53 3.45
N LYS A 81 -10.43 -2.93 4.01
CA LYS A 81 -10.44 -2.30 5.35
C LYS A 81 -9.43 -1.16 5.52
N GLU A 82 -9.25 -0.36 4.46
CA GLU A 82 -8.30 0.77 4.44
C GLU A 82 -9.00 2.13 4.38
N GLY A 83 -10.30 2.17 4.68
CA GLY A 83 -11.11 3.37 4.53
C GLY A 83 -11.66 3.48 3.10
N HIS A 84 -11.55 4.66 2.51
CA HIS A 84 -11.99 4.91 1.14
C HIS A 84 -11.02 4.31 0.11
N ILE A 85 -11.54 3.96 -1.07
CA ILE A 85 -10.72 3.39 -2.14
C ILE A 85 -9.62 4.34 -2.61
N GLU A 86 -9.83 5.65 -2.50
CA GLU A 86 -8.82 6.66 -2.80
C GLU A 86 -7.65 6.63 -1.80
N GLU A 87 -7.89 6.33 -0.52
CA GLU A 87 -6.82 6.16 0.47
C GLU A 87 -6.00 4.90 0.15
N ALA A 88 -6.66 3.82 -0.28
CA ALA A 88 -5.97 2.61 -0.73
C ALA A 88 -5.09 2.85 -1.97
N LEU A 89 -5.50 3.75 -2.87
CA LEU A 89 -4.68 4.17 -4.01
C LEU A 89 -3.44 4.94 -3.57
N ASP A 90 -3.59 5.88 -2.63
CA ASP A 90 -2.45 6.64 -2.09
C ASP A 90 -1.47 5.71 -1.38
N ILE A 91 -1.96 4.77 -0.55
CA ILE A 91 -1.14 3.74 0.09
C ILE A 91 -0.41 2.89 -0.94
N ALA A 92 -1.07 2.47 -2.02
CA ALA A 92 -0.45 1.68 -3.08
C ALA A 92 0.64 2.47 -3.84
N ALA A 93 0.42 3.77 -4.07
CA ALA A 93 1.39 4.66 -4.70
C ALA A 93 2.61 4.91 -3.78
N ASP A 94 2.37 5.11 -2.48
CA ASP A 94 3.42 5.25 -1.48
C ASP A 94 4.27 3.98 -1.41
N GLU A 95 3.64 2.81 -1.39
CA GLU A 95 4.35 1.51 -1.37
C GLU A 95 5.17 1.31 -2.65
N LEU A 96 4.66 1.70 -3.82
CA LEU A 96 5.43 1.66 -5.07
C LEU A 96 6.67 2.56 -4.99
N SER A 97 6.52 3.76 -4.43
CA SER A 97 7.63 4.70 -4.23
C SER A 97 8.64 4.18 -3.22
N LEU A 98 8.17 3.51 -2.16
CA LEU A 98 8.99 2.87 -1.15
C LEU A 98 9.76 1.70 -1.76
N ALA A 99 9.12 0.85 -2.54
CA ALA A 99 9.76 -0.27 -3.22
C ALA A 99 10.90 0.21 -4.13
N ALA A 100 10.71 1.32 -4.87
CA ALA A 100 11.76 1.92 -5.67
C ALA A 100 12.96 2.40 -4.83
N LYS A 101 12.71 3.04 -3.68
CA LYS A 101 13.76 3.46 -2.74
C LYS A 101 14.46 2.27 -2.08
N MET A 102 13.74 1.22 -1.75
CA MET A 102 14.31 0.00 -1.17
C MET A 102 15.30 -0.68 -2.12
N VAL A 103 15.08 -0.57 -3.44
CA VAL A 103 16.05 -1.01 -4.45
C VAL A 103 17.37 -0.25 -4.35
N GLU A 104 17.32 1.06 -4.09
CA GLU A 104 18.51 1.91 -3.91
C GLU A 104 19.18 1.66 -2.55
N TRP A 105 18.41 1.61 -1.47
CA TRP A 105 18.92 1.49 -0.09
C TRP A 105 19.44 0.10 0.27
N LYS A 106 18.97 -0.94 -0.43
CA LYS A 106 19.36 -2.35 -0.21
C LYS A 106 19.31 -2.77 1.26
N ALA A 107 18.24 -2.41 1.96
CA ALA A 107 18.07 -2.68 3.39
C ALA A 107 18.06 -4.18 3.79
N TRP A 108 18.12 -5.10 2.83
CA TRP A 108 18.30 -6.53 3.06
C TRP A 108 19.77 -6.93 3.25
N GLU A 109 20.72 -6.03 3.01
CA GLU A 109 22.12 -6.27 3.30
C GLU A 109 22.37 -6.25 4.82
N PRO A 110 23.43 -6.92 5.29
CA PRO A 110 23.83 -6.85 6.69
C PRO A 110 24.07 -5.40 7.14
N LEU A 111 23.91 -5.16 8.44
CA LEU A 111 24.12 -3.86 9.05
C LEU A 111 25.49 -3.26 8.66
N GLU A 112 25.46 -2.04 8.11
CA GLU A 112 26.66 -1.33 7.65
C GLU A 112 27.62 -1.00 8.82
N GLU A 113 27.07 -0.55 9.94
CA GLU A 113 27.83 -0.19 11.14
C GLU A 113 27.27 -0.89 12.38
N LYS A 114 28.12 -1.67 13.06
CA LYS A 114 27.74 -2.28 14.35
C LYS A 114 27.72 -1.21 15.44
N PRO A 115 26.77 -1.27 16.38
CA PRO A 115 26.72 -0.31 17.47
C PRO A 115 27.97 -0.41 18.35
N GLU A 116 28.42 0.75 18.86
CA GLU A 116 29.46 0.82 19.87
C GLU A 116 29.05 0.08 21.16
N PRO A 117 30.01 -0.52 21.90
CA PRO A 117 29.72 -1.15 23.18
C PRO A 117 29.06 -0.16 24.14
N GLY A 118 27.93 -0.55 24.74
CA GLY A 118 27.18 0.30 25.66
C GLY A 118 26.18 1.28 25.00
N GLN A 119 26.14 1.40 23.66
CA GLN A 119 25.23 2.34 22.96
C GLN A 119 23.74 2.11 23.29
N TRP A 120 23.34 0.85 23.48
CA TRP A 120 21.97 0.45 23.79
C TRP A 120 21.80 -0.02 25.25
N GLU A 121 22.75 0.30 26.12
CA GLU A 121 22.65 0.05 27.56
C GLU A 121 21.96 1.23 28.24
N TYR A 122 20.74 1.01 28.72
CA TYR A 122 19.95 2.02 29.42
C TYR A 122 20.15 1.89 30.94
N ALA A 123 20.17 3.03 31.65
CA ALA A 123 20.27 3.05 33.10
C ALA A 123 19.07 2.34 33.75
N GLY A 124 19.32 1.32 34.59
CA GLY A 124 18.31 0.62 35.37
C GLY A 124 17.94 -0.79 34.88
N VAL A 125 18.49 -1.26 33.75
CA VAL A 125 18.33 -2.65 33.32
C VAL A 125 19.41 -3.49 34.00
N ALA A 126 19.03 -4.27 35.02
CA ALA A 126 19.93 -5.28 35.58
C ALA A 126 20.16 -6.36 34.53
N ASN A 127 21.28 -6.30 33.82
CA ASN A 127 21.67 -7.34 32.87
C ASN A 127 21.90 -8.65 33.65
N SER A 128 20.89 -9.52 33.68
CA SER A 128 21.03 -10.89 34.17
C SER A 128 21.91 -11.65 33.18
N SER A 129 23.14 -11.95 33.61
CA SER A 129 24.10 -12.82 32.93
C SER A 129 23.56 -14.22 32.67
#